data_AF-A0A4U3I6W1-F1
#
_entry.id   AF-A0A4U3I6W1-F1
#
_cell.length_a   1.000
_cell.length_b   1.000
_cell.length_c   1.000
_cell.angle_alpha   90.00
_cell.angle_beta   90.00
_cell.angle_gamma   90.00
#
_symmetry.space_group_name_H-M   'P 1'
#
loop_
_entity.id
_entity.type
_entity.pdbx_description
1 polymer ?
#
loop_
_entity_poly.entity_id
_entity_poly.type
_entity_poly.pdbx_seq_one_letter_code
_entity_poly.pdbx_strand_id
1 'polypeptide(L)'
;MPEETVLIRPLPVERDAHGYWTHPAWPSTEDELIPYAWFDSRGLEARELAFEYDASDEVQASWLAEGIADCAAWHPSNPPGEGWFIFSIHDTDDGPICVWVRKRVTP
;
A
#
# COMPACT_ATOMS: atom_id res chain seq x y z
N MET A 1 17.81 -19.89 -10.98
CA MET A 1 16.48 -19.73 -11.60
C MET A 1 16.47 -18.36 -12.23
N PRO A 2 16.23 -18.17 -13.54
CA PRO A 2 16.06 -16.82 -14.06
C PRO A 2 14.79 -16.26 -13.43
N GLU A 3 14.91 -15.17 -12.68
CA GLU A 3 13.77 -14.44 -12.15
C GLU A 3 13.00 -13.91 -13.36
N GLU A 4 11.93 -14.61 -13.73
CA GLU A 4 10.96 -14.10 -14.69
C GLU A 4 10.52 -12.74 -14.16
N THR A 5 10.88 -11.68 -14.88
CA THR A 5 10.56 -10.31 -14.49
C THR A 5 9.06 -10.13 -14.69
N VAL A 6 8.27 -10.59 -13.72
CA VAL A 6 6.81 -10.53 -13.78
C VAL A 6 6.42 -9.07 -13.90
N LEU A 7 5.77 -8.74 -15.01
CA LEU A 7 5.26 -7.41 -15.26
C LEU A 7 4.15 -7.10 -14.25
N ILE A 8 4.42 -6.18 -13.33
CA ILE A 8 3.43 -5.71 -12.36
C ILE A 8 2.34 -4.90 -13.06
N ARG A 9 1.09 -5.20 -12.73
CA ARG A 9 -0.11 -4.55 -13.27
C ARG A 9 -1.06 -4.20 -12.12
N PRO A 10 -1.89 -3.16 -12.28
CA PRO A 10 -2.96 -2.91 -11.31
C PRO A 10 -3.90 -4.11 -11.24
N LEU A 11 -4.32 -4.45 -10.03
CA LEU A 11 -5.32 -5.46 -9.73
C LEU A 11 -6.49 -4.83 -8.95
N PRO A 12 -7.69 -5.44 -8.99
CA PRO A 12 -8.75 -5.08 -8.06
C PRO A 12 -8.25 -5.20 -6.61
N VAL A 13 -8.50 -4.16 -5.81
CA VAL A 13 -8.13 -4.11 -4.40
C VAL A 13 -9.28 -4.72 -3.59
N GLU A 14 -9.14 -5.99 -3.25
CA GLU A 14 -10.14 -6.76 -2.50
C GLU A 14 -9.76 -6.84 -1.02
N ARG A 15 -10.14 -5.81 -0.26
CA ARG A 15 -9.76 -5.73 1.16
C ARG A 15 -10.43 -6.81 2.00
N ASP A 16 -9.69 -7.30 2.99
CA ASP A 16 -10.22 -8.19 4.01
C ASP A 16 -11.12 -7.45 5.01
N ALA A 17 -11.60 -8.18 6.02
CA ALA A 17 -12.46 -7.63 7.06
C ALA A 17 -11.80 -6.50 7.87
N HIS A 18 -10.47 -6.38 7.83
CA HIS A 18 -9.70 -5.37 8.54
C HIS A 18 -9.28 -4.20 7.63
N GLY A 19 -9.67 -4.21 6.36
CA GLY A 19 -9.30 -3.17 5.40
C GLY A 19 -7.94 -3.38 4.74
N TYR A 20 -7.28 -4.52 4.97
CA TYR A 20 -5.96 -4.81 4.41
C TYR A 20 -6.07 -5.54 3.07
N TRP A 21 -5.09 -5.32 2.21
CA TRP A 21 -4.92 -6.04 0.96
C TRP A 21 -3.50 -5.88 0.47
N THR A 22 -2.89 -6.96 -0.03
CA THR A 22 -1.53 -6.92 -0.56
C THR A 22 -1.51 -7.52 -1.96
N HIS A 23 -0.88 -6.81 -2.90
CA HIS A 23 -0.68 -7.32 -4.25
C HIS A 23 0.13 -8.63 -4.19
N PRO A 24 -0.27 -9.71 -4.88
CA PRO A 24 0.34 -11.04 -4.75
C PRO A 24 1.81 -11.11 -5.21
N ALA A 25 2.26 -10.11 -5.97
CA ALA A 25 3.66 -9.95 -6.36
C ALA A 25 4.49 -9.17 -5.32
N TRP A 26 3.91 -8.77 -4.19
CA TRP A 26 4.70 -8.22 -3.08
C TRP A 26 5.79 -9.23 -2.74
N PRO A 27 7.07 -8.85 -2.79
CA PRO A 27 8.11 -9.76 -2.36
C PRO A 27 7.84 -9.97 -0.88
N SER A 28 7.38 -11.15 -0.46
CA SER A 28 7.09 -11.43 0.95
C SER A 28 8.28 -10.95 1.78
N THR A 29 8.08 -9.84 2.51
CA THR A 29 9.08 -9.28 3.40
C THR A 29 8.64 -9.67 4.80
N GLU A 30 9.52 -10.35 5.53
CA GLU A 30 9.37 -10.51 6.98
C GLU A 30 9.64 -9.18 7.72
N ASP A 31 10.00 -8.14 6.95
CA ASP A 31 10.35 -6.80 7.39
C ASP A 31 9.23 -5.82 7.00
N GLU A 32 8.87 -4.91 7.91
CA GLU A 32 7.85 -3.86 7.71
C GLU A 32 8.34 -2.76 6.74
N LEU A 33 9.59 -2.86 6.30
CA LEU A 33 10.20 -1.91 5.39
C LEU A 33 9.69 -2.09 3.95
N ILE A 34 9.27 -0.96 3.36
CA ILE A 34 8.90 -0.88 1.96
C ILE A 34 10.12 -1.19 1.06
N PRO A 35 10.05 -2.20 0.17
CA PRO A 35 11.18 -2.63 -0.64
C PRO A 35 11.39 -1.71 -1.86
N TYR A 36 11.74 -0.44 -1.63
CA TYR A 36 11.90 0.60 -2.66
C TYR A 36 12.83 0.17 -3.81
N ALA A 37 13.95 -0.49 -3.50
CA ALA A 37 14.89 -1.00 -4.52
C ALA A 37 14.26 -2.08 -5.42
N TRP A 38 13.36 -2.91 -4.88
CA TRP A 38 12.65 -3.93 -5.64
C TRP A 38 11.68 -3.30 -6.63
N PHE A 39 10.95 -2.26 -6.22
CA PHE A 39 10.08 -1.48 -7.10
C PHE A 39 10.88 -0.77 -8.20
N ASP A 40 11.98 -0.10 -7.82
CA ASP A 40 12.80 0.67 -8.75
C ASP A 40 13.42 -0.22 -9.84
N SER A 41 13.95 -1.39 -9.47
CA SER A 41 14.48 -2.38 -10.41
C SER A 41 13.46 -2.89 -11.44
N ARG A 42 12.16 -2.69 -11.18
CA ARG A 42 11.03 -3.05 -12.05
C ARG A 42 10.43 -1.84 -12.78
N GLY A 43 11.09 -0.68 -12.70
CA GLY A 43 10.61 0.56 -13.29
C GLY A 43 9.34 1.10 -12.62
N LEU A 44 9.16 0.82 -11.33
CA LEU A 44 8.05 1.34 -10.54
C LEU A 44 8.53 2.46 -9.61
N GLU A 45 7.75 3.53 -9.52
CA GLU A 45 7.85 4.50 -8.44
C GLU A 45 6.89 4.05 -7.33
N ALA A 46 7.36 4.05 -6.08
CA ALA A 46 6.56 3.73 -4.91
C ALA A 46 6.42 4.95 -3.99
N ARG A 47 5.28 5.07 -3.32
CA ARG A 47 5.02 6.05 -2.25
C ARG A 47 4.21 5.40 -1.15
N GLU A 48 4.59 5.72 0.08
CA GLU A 48 3.81 5.40 1.27
C GLU A 48 2.87 6.56 1.64
N LEU A 49 1.73 6.20 2.18
CA LEU A 49 0.75 7.11 2.74
C LEU A 49 0.33 6.52 4.09
N ALA A 50 0.66 7.19 5.18
CA ALA A 50 0.29 6.74 6.51
C ALA A 50 -1.16 7.11 6.81
N PHE A 51 -1.90 6.20 7.44
CA PHE A 51 -3.27 6.40 7.89
C PHE A 51 -3.43 7.64 8.77
N GLU A 52 -2.50 7.86 9.71
CA GLU A 52 -2.51 9.01 10.64
C GLU A 52 -2.51 10.37 9.91
N TYR A 53 -1.93 10.44 8.71
CA TYR A 53 -1.84 11.69 7.93
C TYR A 53 -2.90 11.83 6.84
N ASP A 54 -3.74 10.83 6.64
CA ASP A 54 -4.70 10.77 5.53
C ASP A 54 -6.15 10.53 5.95
N ALA A 55 -6.37 9.69 6.96
CA ALA A 55 -7.70 9.40 7.46
C ALA A 55 -8.30 10.63 8.17
N SER A 56 -9.63 10.78 8.13
CA SER A 56 -10.31 11.83 8.89
C SER A 56 -10.23 11.55 10.40
N ASP A 57 -10.35 12.59 11.22
CA ASP A 57 -10.36 12.47 12.68
C ASP A 57 -11.35 11.41 13.20
N GLU A 58 -12.53 11.29 12.56
CA GLU A 58 -13.55 10.28 12.89
C GLU A 58 -13.05 8.85 12.61
N VAL A 59 -12.43 8.63 11.45
CA VAL A 59 -11.86 7.32 11.08
C VAL A 59 -10.67 6.98 11.97
N GLN A 60 -9.81 7.95 12.28
CA GLN A 60 -8.69 7.77 13.20
C GLN A 60 -9.16 7.44 14.62
N ALA A 61 -10.16 8.15 15.13
CA ALA A 61 -10.75 7.87 16.43
C ALA A 61 -11.41 6.48 16.49
N SER A 62 -12.00 6.02 15.38
CA SER A 62 -12.56 4.66 15.30
C SER A 62 -11.47 3.58 15.40
N TRP A 63 -10.30 3.80 14.80
CA TRP A 63 -9.17 2.88 14.90
C TRP A 63 -8.59 2.84 16.32
N LEU A 64 -8.58 3.98 17.03
CA LEU A 64 -8.13 4.10 18.42
C LEU A 64 -9.14 3.57 19.45
N ALA A 65 -10.40 3.38 19.07
CA ALA A 65 -11.44 2.92 19.99
C ALA A 65 -11.23 1.44 20.35
N GLU A 66 -11.25 1.11 21.65
CA GLU A 66 -10.95 -0.23 22.14
C GLU A 66 -11.77 -1.32 21.41
N GLY A 67 -11.08 -2.15 20.62
CA GLY A 67 -11.60 -3.40 20.07
C GLY A 67 -11.75 -3.49 18.56
N ILE A 68 -11.48 -2.43 17.79
CA ILE A 68 -11.57 -2.45 16.31
C ILE A 68 -10.35 -1.72 15.72
N ALA A 69 -9.17 -2.30 15.90
CA ALA A 69 -7.95 -1.83 15.25
C ALA A 69 -7.94 -2.28 13.79
N ASP A 70 -8.78 -1.66 12.97
CA ASP A 70 -8.82 -1.92 11.54
C ASP A 70 -9.02 -0.65 10.72
N CYS A 71 -8.55 -0.67 9.48
CA CYS A 71 -8.58 0.48 8.58
C CYS A 71 -9.63 0.30 7.48
N ALA A 72 -10.67 -0.51 7.71
CA ALA A 72 -11.69 -0.81 6.70
C ALA A 72 -12.45 0.44 6.23
N ALA A 73 -12.65 1.41 7.13
CA ALA A 73 -13.29 2.69 6.81
C ALA A 73 -12.37 3.68 6.06
N TRP A 74 -11.07 3.44 6.04
CA TRP A 74 -10.09 4.33 5.42
C TRP A 74 -10.05 4.17 3.91
N HIS A 75 -10.14 5.28 3.20
CA HIS A 75 -10.00 5.34 1.75
C HIS A 75 -8.75 6.16 1.41
N PRO A 76 -7.58 5.52 1.20
CA PRO A 76 -6.31 6.18 0.92
C PRO A 76 -6.46 7.20 -0.20
N SER A 77 -6.03 8.43 0.05
CA SER A 77 -6.01 9.45 -1.01
C SER A 77 -5.00 9.09 -2.11
N ASN A 78 -5.30 9.52 -3.33
CA ASN A 78 -4.42 9.26 -4.48
C ASN A 78 -3.22 10.22 -4.44
N PRO A 79 -1.97 9.73 -4.55
CA PRO A 79 -0.82 10.61 -4.61
C PRO A 79 -0.86 11.55 -5.83
N PRO A 80 -0.15 12.70 -5.79
CA PRO A 80 -0.06 13.59 -6.94
C PRO A 80 0.48 12.89 -8.21
N GLY A 81 -0.23 13.08 -9.32
CA GLY A 81 0.10 12.52 -10.63
C GLY A 81 -0.82 11.37 -11.06
N GLU A 82 -0.64 10.90 -12.30
CA GLU A 82 -1.47 9.83 -12.86
C GLU A 82 -0.78 8.46 -12.78
N GLY A 83 -1.58 7.40 -12.96
CA GLY A 83 -1.09 6.03 -13.09
C GLY A 83 -0.79 5.29 -11.79
N TRP A 84 -1.10 5.90 -10.64
CA TRP A 84 -0.99 5.27 -9.33
C TRP A 84 -2.04 4.17 -9.15
N PHE A 85 -1.60 3.05 -8.58
CA PHE A 85 -2.47 1.99 -8.09
C PHE A 85 -1.94 1.49 -6.74
N ILE A 86 -2.86 0.98 -5.92
CA ILE A 86 -2.51 0.43 -4.62
C ILE A 86 -1.76 -0.88 -4.84
N PHE A 87 -0.64 -1.03 -4.16
CA PHE A 87 0.16 -2.23 -4.15
C PHE A 87 0.08 -2.95 -2.80
N SER A 88 -0.12 -2.22 -1.71
CA SER A 88 -0.53 -2.83 -0.43
C SER A 88 -1.23 -1.82 0.47
N ILE A 89 -2.12 -2.33 1.32
CA ILE A 89 -2.58 -1.71 2.55
C ILE A 89 -2.34 -2.75 3.63
N HIS A 90 -1.50 -2.41 4.61
CA HIS A 90 -1.14 -3.30 5.70
C HIS A 90 -0.88 -2.49 6.97
N ASP A 91 -0.90 -3.17 8.10
CA ASP A 91 -0.51 -2.59 9.38
C ASP A 91 1.02 -2.58 9.52
N THR A 92 1.55 -1.58 10.20
CA THR A 92 2.93 -1.53 10.71
C THR A 92 2.89 -1.21 12.20
N ASP A 93 4.04 -1.22 12.88
CA ASP A 93 4.15 -0.83 14.28
C ASP A 93 3.64 0.61 14.56
N ASP A 94 3.72 1.50 13.56
CA ASP A 94 3.24 2.90 13.62
C ASP A 94 1.78 3.05 13.13
N GLY A 95 1.12 1.95 12.80
CA GLY A 95 -0.26 1.88 12.32
C GLY A 95 -0.39 1.63 10.82
N PRO A 96 -1.62 1.66 10.28
CA PRO A 96 -1.86 1.26 8.90
C PRO A 96 -1.21 2.20 7.89
N ILE A 97 -0.65 1.63 6.83
CA ILE A 97 -0.13 2.39 5.68
C ILE A 97 -0.70 1.87 4.37
N CYS A 98 -0.71 2.75 3.35
CA CYS A 98 -1.03 2.42 1.98
C CYS A 98 0.18 2.67 1.09
N VAL A 99 0.60 1.65 0.38
CA VAL A 99 1.70 1.68 -0.57
C VAL A 99 1.13 1.82 -1.96
N TRP A 100 1.34 2.99 -2.54
CA TRP A 100 1.00 3.32 -3.92
C TRP A 100 2.18 3.05 -4.82
N VAL A 101 1.94 2.48 -6.01
CA VAL A 101 2.96 2.36 -7.04
C VAL A 101 2.44 2.81 -8.39
N ARG A 102 3.34 3.29 -9.24
CA ARG A 102 3.05 3.56 -10.66
C ARG A 102 4.23 3.17 -11.52
N LYS A 103 3.99 2.93 -12.80
CA LYS A 103 5.09 2.78 -13.78
C LYS A 103 5.80 4.11 -13.95
N ARG A 104 7.13 4.09 -13.90
CA ARG A 104 7.94 5.20 -14.36
C ARG A 104 7.72 5.34 -15.86
N VAL A 105 7.13 6.45 -16.29
CA VAL A 105 7.10 6.80 -17.71
C VAL A 105 8.54 7.16 -18.06
N THR A 106 9.22 6.26 -18.79
CA THR A 106 10.51 6.60 -19.38
C THR A 106 10.23 7.54 -20.56
N PRO A 107 10.81 8.75 -20.62
CA PRO A 107 10.64 9.66 -21.75
C PRO A 107 11.05 9.03 -23.08
#